data_AF-A0A7S2BAZ9-F1
#
_entry.id   AF-A0A7S2BAZ9-F1
#
_cell.length_a   1.000
_cell.length_b   1.000
_cell.length_c   1.000
_cell.angle_alpha   90.00
_cell.angle_beta   90.00
_cell.angle_gamma   90.00
#
_symmetry.space_group_name_H-M   'P 1'
#
loop_
_entity.id
_entity.type
_entity.pdbx_description
1 polymer ?
#
loop_
_entity_poly.entity_id
_entity_poly.type
_entity_poly.pdbx_seq_one_letter_code
_entity_poly.pdbx_strand_id
1 'polypeptide(L)'
;ADDGKAQHDTRKLSKPDRMRKVQKHKDNGTELFKGKNYIHATKAYKEALTHCSHFFDLSPEDQEEVNGVKLSLYNNLALCWTKLDNFDQVFKCASEALALEDKNTKALFRR
;
A
#
# COMPACT_ATOMS: atom_id res chain seq x y z
N ALA A 1 22.16 20.10 -8.49
CA ALA A 1 22.12 19.76 -7.05
C ALA A 1 21.82 18.27 -6.99
N ASP A 2 22.83 17.51 -6.55
CA ASP A 2 22.83 16.06 -6.44
C ASP A 2 21.86 15.64 -5.34
N ASP A 3 20.68 15.14 -5.71
CA ASP A 3 19.69 14.62 -4.77
C ASP A 3 20.12 13.19 -4.39
N GLY A 4 21.16 13.15 -3.56
CA GLY A 4 21.67 11.94 -2.93
C GLY A 4 20.55 11.28 -2.15
N LYS A 5 19.91 10.28 -2.77
CA LYS A 5 18.95 9.38 -2.13
C LYS A 5 19.60 8.83 -0.87
N ALA A 6 19.28 9.43 0.27
CA ALA A 6 19.65 8.92 1.57
C ALA A 6 19.00 7.53 1.69
N GLN A 7 19.81 6.51 1.46
CA GLN A 7 19.50 5.14 1.83
C GLN A 7 19.49 5.08 3.35
N HIS A 8 18.41 5.59 3.95
CA HIS A 8 18.11 5.28 5.33
C HIS A 8 17.82 3.79 5.37
N ASP A 9 18.52 3.07 6.23
CA ASP A 9 18.32 1.63 6.46
C ASP A 9 16.93 1.41 7.08
N THR A 10 15.90 1.49 6.23
CA THR A 10 14.48 1.41 6.59
C THR A 10 14.07 -0.01 6.95
N ARG A 11 15.03 -0.94 7.05
CA ARG A 11 14.79 -2.33 7.43
C ARG A 11 14.48 -2.47 8.92
N LYS A 12 15.01 -1.59 9.78
CA LYS A 12 14.85 -1.65 11.25
C LYS A 12 13.85 -0.64 11.84
N LEU A 13 12.81 -0.25 11.11
CA LEU A 13 11.75 0.62 11.66
C LEU A 13 10.76 -0.20 12.49
N SER A 14 10.36 0.36 13.64
CA SER A 14 9.28 -0.17 14.46
C SER A 14 7.95 -0.19 13.68
N LYS A 15 6.99 -1.03 14.10
CA LYS A 15 5.62 -1.04 13.53
C LYS A 15 5.02 0.38 13.43
N PRO A 16 4.95 1.19 14.52
CA PRO A 16 4.31 2.50 14.45
C PRO A 16 5.03 3.47 13.51
N ASP A 17 6.37 3.48 13.50
CA ASP A 17 7.13 4.36 12.59
C ASP A 17 6.93 3.97 11.13
N ARG A 18 6.89 2.67 10.85
CA ARG A 18 6.63 2.16 9.51
C ARG A 18 5.20 2.44 9.07
N MET A 19 4.21 2.26 9.95
CA MET A 19 2.82 2.62 9.68
C MET A 19 2.66 4.11 9.37
N ARG A 20 3.38 4.99 10.09
CA ARG A 20 3.40 6.43 9.80
C ARG A 20 3.94 6.72 8.39
N LYS A 21 4.96 6.00 7.93
CA LYS A 21 5.46 6.13 6.55
C LYS A 21 4.44 5.65 5.53
N VAL A 22 3.82 4.49 5.76
CA VAL A 22 2.75 3.96 4.89
C VAL A 22 1.64 5.00 4.74
N GLN A 23 1.16 5.55 5.86
CA GLN A 23 0.10 6.55 5.86
C GLN A 23 0.53 7.84 5.14
N LYS A 24 1.75 8.33 5.38
CA LYS A 24 2.29 9.51 4.67
C LYS A 24 2.31 9.32 3.16
N HIS A 25 2.77 8.17 2.66
CA HIS A 25 2.79 7.90 1.22
C HIS A 25 1.37 7.69 0.65
N LYS A 26 0.46 7.07 1.42
CA LYS A 26 -0.95 6.94 1.06
C LYS A 26 -1.65 8.30 0.93
N ASP A 27 -1.45 9.18 1.89
CA ASP A 27 -2.03 10.53 1.88
C ASP A 27 -1.46 11.36 0.73
N ASN A 28 -0.14 11.31 0.52
CA ASN A 28 0.50 11.94 -0.64
C ASN A 28 -0.08 11.42 -1.97
N GLY A 29 -0.25 10.10 -2.10
CA GLY A 29 -0.90 9.50 -3.28
C GLY A 29 -2.35 9.99 -3.47
N THR A 30 -3.07 10.20 -2.37
CA THR A 30 -4.46 10.68 -2.38
C THR A 30 -4.54 12.12 -2.87
N GLU A 31 -3.65 13.00 -2.38
CA GLU A 31 -3.57 14.39 -2.82
C GLU A 31 -3.17 14.50 -4.31
N LEU A 32 -2.20 13.68 -4.74
CA LEU A 32 -1.82 13.60 -6.16
C LEU A 32 -2.96 13.11 -7.04
N PHE A 33 -3.74 12.12 -6.57
CA PHE A 33 -4.90 11.60 -7.29
C PHE A 33 -6.00 12.66 -7.44
N LYS A 34 -6.31 13.41 -6.37
CA LYS A 34 -7.24 14.55 -6.41
C LYS A 34 -6.79 15.61 -7.41
N GLY A 35 -5.48 15.86 -7.49
CA GLY A 35 -4.86 16.73 -8.50
C GLY A 35 -4.80 16.14 -9.91
N LYS A 36 -5.42 14.98 -10.16
CA LYS A 36 -5.40 14.23 -11.44
C LYS A 36 -4.00 13.82 -11.91
N ASN A 37 -3.01 13.86 -11.01
CA ASN A 37 -1.63 13.44 -11.28
C ASN A 37 -1.48 11.93 -11.06
N TYR A 38 -2.19 11.14 -11.87
CA TYR A 38 -2.34 9.69 -11.66
C TYR A 38 -1.00 8.93 -11.68
N ILE A 39 -0.06 9.31 -12.55
CA ILE A 39 1.27 8.68 -12.62
C ILE A 39 2.04 8.84 -11.31
N HIS A 40 2.01 10.04 -10.72
CA HIS A 40 2.69 10.31 -9.45
C HIS A 40 1.94 9.68 -8.28
N ALA A 41 0.60 9.68 -8.31
CA ALA A 41 -0.22 8.98 -7.33
C ALA A 41 0.11 7.48 -7.29
N THR A 42 0.21 6.83 -8.45
CA THR A 42 0.64 5.42 -8.56
C THR A 42 2.00 5.19 -7.91
N LYS A 43 2.99 6.06 -8.15
CA LYS A 43 4.32 5.93 -7.52
C LYS A 43 4.22 6.00 -6.01
N ALA A 44 3.50 6.99 -5.48
CA ALA A 44 3.33 7.16 -4.03
C ALA A 44 2.63 5.95 -3.38
N TYR A 45 1.58 5.41 -3.99
CA TYR A 45 0.93 4.20 -3.47
C TYR A 45 1.83 2.95 -3.54
N LYS A 46 2.67 2.81 -4.57
CA LYS A 46 3.67 1.73 -4.66
C LYS A 46 4.75 1.85 -3.57
N GLU A 47 5.17 3.07 -3.22
CA GLU A 47 6.08 3.29 -2.09
C GLU A 47 5.42 2.91 -0.76
N ALA A 48 4.14 3.23 -0.57
CA ALA A 48 3.38 2.80 0.60
C ALA A 48 3.33 1.26 0.70
N LEU A 49 3.04 0.56 -0.41
CA LEU A 49 3.07 -0.91 -0.46
C LEU A 49 4.46 -1.48 -0.17
N THR A 50 5.52 -0.83 -0.66
CA THR A 50 6.90 -1.24 -0.36
C THR A 50 7.16 -1.21 1.14
N HIS A 51 6.71 -0.17 1.84
CA HIS A 51 6.76 -0.14 3.30
C HIS A 51 5.93 -1.25 3.95
N CYS A 52 4.74 -1.56 3.40
CA CYS A 52 3.92 -2.66 3.89
C CYS A 52 4.55 -4.06 3.73
N SER A 53 5.51 -4.24 2.82
CA SER A 53 6.26 -5.50 2.64
C SER A 53 7.38 -5.71 3.67
N HIS A 54 7.65 -4.71 4.50
CA HIS A 54 8.70 -4.74 5.52
C HIS A 54 8.16 -4.82 6.95
N PHE A 55 6.88 -5.16 7.11
CA PHE A 55 6.38 -5.59 8.41
C PHE A 55 6.73 -7.06 8.61
N PHE A 56 7.33 -7.37 9.76
CA PHE A 56 7.72 -8.71 10.19
C PHE A 56 7.25 -8.90 11.64
N ASP A 57 7.05 -10.15 12.05
CA ASP A 57 6.68 -10.51 13.43
C ASP A 57 5.44 -9.76 13.94
N LEU A 58 4.40 -9.65 13.10
CA LEU A 58 3.13 -9.02 13.48
C LEU A 58 2.25 -9.97 14.30
N SER A 59 1.57 -9.43 15.30
CA SER A 59 0.44 -10.11 15.93
C SER A 59 -0.72 -10.28 14.93
N PRO A 60 -1.67 -11.21 15.14
CA PRO A 60 -2.83 -11.35 14.26
C PRO A 60 -3.63 -10.05 14.11
N GLU A 61 -3.75 -9.26 15.18
CA GLU A 61 -4.46 -7.97 15.19
C GLU A 61 -3.69 -6.91 14.35
N ASP A 62 -2.36 -6.85 14.50
CA ASP A 62 -1.52 -5.96 13.68
C ASP A 62 -1.51 -6.39 12.21
N GLN A 63 -1.58 -7.69 11.94
CA GLN A 63 -1.61 -8.24 10.59
C GLN A 63 -2.91 -7.87 9.88
N GLU A 64 -4.04 -7.87 10.60
CA GLU A 64 -5.33 -7.40 10.10
C GLU A 64 -5.29 -5.90 9.78
N GLU A 65 -4.75 -5.07 10.68
CA GLU A 65 -4.56 -3.64 10.44
C GLU A 65 -3.72 -3.37 9.18
N VAL A 66 -2.57 -4.04 9.06
CA VAL A 66 -1.69 -3.89 7.89
C VAL A 66 -2.37 -4.38 6.61
N ASN A 67 -3.16 -5.46 6.66
CA ASN A 67 -3.92 -5.95 5.52
C ASN A 67 -5.01 -4.97 5.10
N GLY A 68 -5.73 -4.35 6.04
CA GLY A 68 -6.72 -3.32 5.74
C GLY A 68 -6.10 -2.11 5.03
N VAL A 69 -4.90 -1.69 5.44
CA VAL A 69 -4.17 -0.63 4.74
C VAL A 69 -3.72 -1.07 3.35
N LYS A 70 -3.16 -2.28 3.19
CA LYS A 70 -2.77 -2.84 1.88
C LYS A 70 -3.96 -2.90 0.92
N LEU A 71 -5.13 -3.36 1.40
CA LEU A 71 -6.35 -3.42 0.61
C LEU A 71 -6.73 -2.04 0.06
N SER A 72 -6.74 -1.02 0.93
CA SER A 72 -7.00 0.36 0.53
C SER A 72 -5.99 0.86 -0.51
N LEU A 73 -4.71 0.50 -0.40
CA LEU A 73 -3.68 0.87 -1.37
C LEU A 73 -3.88 0.20 -2.73
N TYR A 74 -4.19 -1.10 -2.77
CA TYR A 74 -4.46 -1.82 -4.01
C TYR A 74 -5.70 -1.28 -4.73
N ASN A 75 -6.77 -0.96 -3.98
CA ASN A 75 -7.96 -0.32 -4.54
C ASN A 75 -7.64 1.05 -5.15
N ASN A 76 -6.88 1.88 -4.44
CA ASN A 76 -6.47 3.20 -4.94
C ASN A 76 -5.54 3.09 -6.16
N LEU A 77 -4.65 2.09 -6.20
CA LEU A 77 -3.82 1.80 -7.37
C LEU A 77 -4.65 1.36 -8.56
N ALA A 78 -5.61 0.47 -8.36
CA ALA A 78 -6.54 0.04 -9.40
C ALA A 78 -7.27 1.26 -9.99
N LEU A 79 -7.77 2.18 -9.16
CA LEU A 79 -8.37 3.43 -9.62
C LEU A 79 -7.40 4.29 -10.44
N CYS A 80 -6.14 4.44 -10.00
CA CYS A 80 -5.12 5.16 -10.77
C CYS A 80 -4.90 4.52 -12.15
N TRP A 81 -4.77 3.20 -12.20
CA TRP A 81 -4.54 2.47 -13.43
C TRP A 81 -5.74 2.52 -14.38
N THR A 82 -6.97 2.51 -13.86
CA THR A 82 -8.17 2.75 -14.65
C THR A 82 -8.15 4.14 -15.27
N LYS A 83 -7.69 5.17 -14.55
CA LYS A 83 -7.53 6.53 -15.09
C LYS A 83 -6.39 6.67 -16.11
N LEU A 84 -5.50 5.68 -16.18
CA LEU A 84 -4.38 5.61 -17.12
C LEU A 84 -4.64 4.58 -18.24
N ASP A 85 -5.87 4.05 -18.34
CA ASP A 85 -6.28 3.03 -19.31
C ASP A 85 -5.38 1.77 -19.34
N ASN A 86 -4.75 1.45 -18.21
CA ASN A 86 -3.88 0.29 -18.07
C ASN A 86 -4.59 -0.86 -17.36
N PHE A 87 -5.48 -1.54 -18.10
CA PHE A 87 -6.34 -2.58 -17.56
C PHE A 87 -5.60 -3.84 -17.06
N ASP A 88 -4.41 -4.15 -17.61
CA ASP A 88 -3.56 -5.22 -17.09
C ASP A 88 -3.15 -4.97 -15.63
N GLN A 89 -2.77 -3.73 -15.33
CA GLN A 89 -2.41 -3.35 -13.96
C GLN A 89 -3.62 -3.24 -13.05
N VAL A 90 -4.79 -2.82 -13.57
CA VAL A 90 -6.06 -2.85 -12.82
C VAL A 90 -6.38 -4.28 -12.37
N PHE A 91 -6.32 -5.24 -13.30
CA PHE A 91 -6.59 -6.64 -12.99
C PHE A 91 -5.65 -7.17 -11.90
N LYS A 92 -4.34 -6.93 -12.04
CA LYS A 92 -3.35 -7.33 -11.04
C LYS A 92 -3.64 -6.74 -9.66
N CYS A 93 -3.96 -5.44 -9.58
CA CYS A 93 -4.28 -4.79 -8.31
C CYS A 93 -5.58 -5.35 -7.69
N ALA A 94 -6.59 -5.63 -8.51
CA ALA A 94 -7.84 -6.21 -8.05
C ALA A 94 -7.65 -7.66 -7.54
N SER A 95 -6.84 -8.48 -8.22
CA SER A 95 -6.52 -9.83 -7.76
C SER A 95 -5.79 -9.82 -6.41
N GLU A 96 -4.84 -8.90 -6.22
CA GLU A 96 -4.13 -8.75 -4.95
C GLU A 96 -5.06 -8.29 -3.81
N ALA A 97 -5.98 -7.35 -4.10
CA ALA A 97 -6.99 -6.91 -3.15
C ALA A 97 -7.90 -8.07 -2.70
N LEU A 98 -8.40 -8.87 -3.65
CA LEU A 98 -9.21 -10.03 -3.36
C LEU A 98 -8.46 -11.08 -2.53
N ALA A 99 -7.18 -11.32 -2.84
CA ALA A 99 -6.36 -12.26 -2.08
C ALA A 99 -6.16 -11.86 -0.60
N LEU A 100 -6.29 -10.58 -0.27
CA LEU A 100 -6.27 -10.08 1.11
C LEU A 100 -7.64 -10.23 1.79
N GLU A 101 -8.73 -9.97 1.09
CA GLU A 101 -10.12 -10.14 1.57
C GLU A 101 -10.47 -11.62 1.82
N ASP A 102 -10.08 -12.53 0.93
CA ASP A 102 -10.28 -13.98 1.06
C ASP A 102 -9.57 -14.55 2.31
N LYS A 103 -8.46 -13.94 2.71
CA LYS A 103 -7.76 -14.26 3.95
C LYS A 103 -8.47 -13.68 5.17
N ASN A 104 -9.18 -12.57 5.01
CA ASN A 104 -9.98 -11.94 6.07
C ASN A 104 -11.22 -12.79 6.42
N THR A 105 -11.95 -13.29 5.41
CA THR A 105 -13.14 -14.15 5.64
C THR A 105 -12.79 -15.53 6.21
N LYS A 106 -11.64 -16.11 5.86
CA LYS A 106 -11.17 -17.39 6.44
C LYS A 106 -10.56 -17.25 7.84
N ALA A 107 -10.08 -16.06 8.22
CA ALA A 107 -9.58 -15.80 9.57
C ALA A 107 -10.72 -15.77 10.62
N LEU A 108 -11.92 -15.34 10.21
CA LEU A 108 -13.13 -15.33 11.04
C LEU A 108 -13.65 -16.73 11.45
N PHE A 109 -13.26 -17.79 10.74
CA PHE A 109 -13.68 -19.17 11.04
C PHE A 109 -12.72 -19.95 11.95
N ARG A 110 -11.68 -19.30 12.50
CA ARG A 110 -10.74 -19.91 13.44
C ARG A 110 -10.74 -19.19 14.78
N ARG A 111 -11.93 -19.04 15.35
CA ARG A 111 -12.11 -18.76 16.78
C ARG A 111 -13.12 -19.74 17.37
#